data_AF-A0A2T4DLY0-F1
#
_entry.id   AF-A0A2T4DLY0-F1
#
_cell.length_a   1.000
_cell.length_b   1.000
_cell.length_c   1.000
_cell.angle_alpha   90.00
_cell.angle_beta   90.00
_cell.angle_gamma   90.00
#
_symmetry.space_group_name_H-M   'P 1'
#
loop_
_entity.id
_entity.type
_entity.pdbx_description
1 polymer ?
#
loop_
_entity_poly.entity_id
_entity_poly.type
_entity_poly.pdbx_seq_one_letter_code
_entity_poly.pdbx_strand_id
1 'polypeptide(L)'
;MRPVSIEDFIKVVFEYDSTPPAPSTIRRLCAAKDEFGLAVIPGAFKLGKAWKIDLDGYFREMERRVSGSDAAEDAFIHDLANKLAS
;
A
#
# COMPACT_ATOMS: atom_id res chain seq x y z
N MET A 1 6.93 -9.67 -11.83
CA MET A 1 7.75 -9.38 -10.64
C MET A 1 8.85 -8.42 -11.06
N ARG A 2 8.76 -7.18 -10.60
CA ARG A 2 9.71 -6.08 -10.83
C ARG A 2 10.31 -5.68 -9.49
N PRO A 3 11.34 -6.40 -8.98
CA PRO A 3 11.95 -6.11 -7.70
C PRO A 3 12.86 -4.88 -7.80
N VAL A 4 12.60 -3.86 -6.99
CA VAL A 4 13.37 -2.62 -6.96
C VAL A 4 14.06 -2.41 -5.62
N SER A 5 15.04 -1.51 -5.58
CA SER A 5 15.65 -1.05 -4.33
C SER A 5 14.68 -0.15 -3.55
N ILE A 6 14.98 0.11 -2.26
CA ILE A 6 14.20 1.09 -1.47
C ILE A 6 14.28 2.49 -2.10
N GLU A 7 15.43 2.87 -2.65
CA GLU A 7 15.60 4.20 -3.27
C GLU A 7 14.76 4.34 -4.54
N ASP A 8 14.76 3.32 -5.40
CA ASP A 8 13.96 3.31 -6.62
C ASP A 8 12.46 3.23 -6.30
N PHE A 9 12.08 2.47 -5.27
CA PHE A 9 10.71 2.44 -4.78
C PHE A 9 10.25 3.84 -4.35
N ILE A 10 11.08 4.58 -3.61
CA ILE A 10 10.74 5.96 -3.20
C ILE A 10 10.55 6.85 -4.43
N LYS A 11 11.49 6.79 -5.39
CA LYS A 11 11.42 7.59 -6.61
C LYS A 11 10.18 7.30 -7.44
N VAL A 12 9.74 6.04 -7.50
CA VAL A 12 8.57 5.64 -8.32
C VAL A 12 7.26 5.92 -7.61
N VAL A 13 7.15 5.59 -6.32
CA VAL A 13 5.86 5.67 -5.58
C VAL A 13 5.62 7.09 -5.04
N PHE A 14 6.68 7.82 -4.71
CA PHE A 14 6.61 9.17 -4.13
C PHE A 14 7.20 10.22 -5.08
N GLU A 15 7.18 9.96 -6.39
CA GLU A 15 7.72 10.88 -7.42
C GLU A 15 7.15 12.31 -7.30
N TYR A 16 5.85 12.40 -7.00
CA TYR A 16 5.12 13.65 -6.90
C TYR A 16 5.02 14.20 -5.46
N ASP A 17 5.61 13.51 -4.48
CA ASP A 17 5.63 13.98 -3.10
C ASP A 17 6.73 15.03 -2.93
N SER A 18 6.37 16.21 -2.43
CA SER A 18 7.33 17.29 -2.12
C SER A 18 8.30 16.92 -1.00
N THR A 19 7.93 15.97 -0.14
CA THR A 19 8.72 15.53 1.02
C THR A 19 8.65 14.01 1.16
N PRO A 20 9.29 13.26 0.24
CA PRO A 20 9.21 11.81 0.25
C PRO A 20 9.82 11.23 1.54
N PRO A 21 9.34 10.08 2.01
CA PRO A 21 9.83 9.44 3.22
C PRO A 21 11.31 9.04 3.07
N ALA A 22 12.08 9.20 4.15
CA ALA A 22 13.47 8.78 4.17
C ALA A 22 13.61 7.26 3.92
N PRO A 23 14.70 6.80 3.27
CA PRO A 23 14.97 5.38 3.07
C PRO A 23 14.99 4.53 4.35
N SER A 24 15.39 5.12 5.47
CA SER A 24 15.35 4.47 6.79
C SER A 24 13.91 4.19 7.26
N THR A 25 12.98 5.12 6.99
CA THR A 25 11.56 4.95 7.27
C THR A 25 10.99 3.80 6.45
N ILE A 26 11.22 3.80 5.13
CA ILE A 26 10.76 2.71 4.25
C ILE A 26 11.35 1.36 4.70
N ARG A 27 12.65 1.31 5.02
CA ARG A 27 13.28 0.08 5.53
C ARG A 27 12.62 -0.46 6.80
N ARG A 28 12.24 0.42 7.73
CA ARG A 28 11.51 0.04 8.95
C ARG A 28 10.13 -0.53 8.61
N LEU A 29 9.43 0.09 7.67
CA LEU A 29 8.10 -0.34 7.24
C LEU A 29 8.11 -1.65 6.45
N CYS A 30 9.19 -1.96 5.71
CA CYS A 30 9.35 -3.26 5.04
C CYS A 30 9.29 -4.45 6.03
N ALA A 31 9.70 -4.24 7.28
CA ALA A 31 9.65 -5.26 8.33
C ALA A 31 8.37 -5.19 9.18
N ALA A 32 7.59 -4.12 9.05
CA ALA A 32 6.43 -3.85 9.89
C ALA A 32 5.18 -4.56 9.37
N LYS A 33 4.28 -4.85 10.31
CA LYS A 33 2.92 -5.30 10.03
C LYS A 33 1.93 -4.30 10.61
N ASP A 34 0.79 -4.14 9.95
CA ASP A 34 -0.32 -3.33 10.45
C ASP A 34 -1.12 -4.09 11.54
N GLU A 35 -2.18 -3.46 12.03
CA GLU A 35 -3.05 -3.99 13.08
C GLU A 35 -3.78 -5.29 12.69
N PHE A 36 -3.92 -5.56 11.39
CA PHE A 36 -4.50 -6.79 10.85
C PHE A 36 -3.43 -7.86 10.56
N GLY A 37 -2.16 -7.59 10.91
CA GLY A 37 -1.04 -8.50 10.69
C GLY A 37 -0.57 -8.55 9.24
N LEU A 38 -1.04 -7.66 8.36
CA LEU A 38 -0.63 -7.56 6.97
C LEU A 38 0.64 -6.71 6.86
N ALA A 39 1.45 -6.96 5.83
CA ALA A 39 2.65 -6.15 5.60
C ALA A 39 2.28 -4.69 5.33
N VAL A 40 2.96 -3.76 5.99
CA VAL A 40 2.74 -2.32 5.78
C VAL A 40 3.21 -1.91 4.38
N ILE A 41 4.33 -2.46 3.91
CA ILE A 41 4.76 -2.36 2.51
C ILE A 41 4.57 -3.72 1.85
N PRO A 42 3.49 -3.90 1.06
CA PRO A 42 3.29 -5.11 0.28
C PRO A 42 4.42 -5.34 -0.72
N GLY A 43 4.72 -6.61 -1.00
CA GLY A 43 5.79 -6.98 -1.92
C GLY A 43 7.20 -6.75 -1.36
N ALA A 44 7.37 -6.31 -0.11
CA ALA A 44 8.67 -6.21 0.53
C ALA A 44 9.24 -7.59 0.90
N PHE A 45 10.47 -7.88 0.50
CA PHE A 45 11.18 -9.11 0.84
C PHE A 45 12.69 -8.88 0.98
N LYS A 46 13.39 -9.80 1.64
CA LYS A 46 14.85 -9.77 1.72
C LYS A 46 15.48 -10.59 0.61
N LEU A 47 16.42 -9.97 -0.12
CA LEU A 47 17.34 -10.65 -1.02
C LEU A 47 18.74 -10.58 -0.40
N GLY A 48 19.13 -11.68 0.26
CA GLY A 48 20.31 -11.70 1.13
C GLY A 48 20.14 -10.73 2.33
N LYS A 49 21.03 -9.74 2.45
CA LYS A 49 20.97 -8.71 3.50
C LYS A 49 20.17 -7.46 3.09
N ALA A 50 19.83 -7.31 1.81
CA ALA A 50 19.16 -6.13 1.28
C ALA A 50 17.65 -6.34 1.22
N TRP A 51 16.90 -5.27 1.48
CA TRP A 51 15.47 -5.24 1.20
C TRP A 51 15.23 -4.91 -0.27
N LYS A 52 14.28 -5.61 -0.86
CA LYS A 52 13.72 -5.36 -2.19
C LYS A 52 12.20 -5.27 -2.08
N ILE A 53 11.60 -4.54 -2.99
CA ILE A 53 10.14 -4.38 -3.06
C ILE A 53 9.72 -4.76 -4.48
N ASP A 54 8.83 -5.74 -4.61
CA ASP A 54 8.21 -6.05 -5.90
C ASP A 54 7.11 -5.03 -6.22
N LEU A 55 7.33 -4.20 -7.24
CA LEU A 55 6.36 -3.18 -7.63
C LEU A 55 5.04 -3.78 -8.12
N ASP A 56 5.08 -4.93 -8.80
CA ASP A 56 3.85 -5.57 -9.30
C ASP A 56 2.97 -6.02 -8.14
N GLY A 57 3.56 -6.67 -7.14
CA GLY A 57 2.88 -7.05 -5.90
C GLY A 57 2.43 -5.85 -5.08
N TYR A 58 3.25 -4.80 -5.01
CA TYR A 58 2.90 -3.56 -4.31
C TYR A 58 1.65 -2.90 -4.90
N PHE A 59 1.65 -2.63 -6.21
CA PHE A 59 0.52 -1.95 -6.86
C PHE A 59 -0.75 -2.78 -6.82
N ARG A 60 -0.67 -4.09 -7.08
CA ARG A 60 -1.84 -4.98 -7.01
C ARG A 60 -2.48 -4.98 -5.62
N GLU A 61 -1.66 -5.05 -4.57
CA GLU A 61 -2.19 -5.08 -3.21
C GLU A 61 -2.72 -3.71 -2.77
N MET A 62 -2.05 -2.62 -3.16
CA MET A 62 -2.56 -1.27 -2.89
C MET A 62 -3.86 -0.98 -3.64
N GLU A 63 -3.97 -1.40 -4.90
CA GLU A 63 -5.22 -1.34 -5.66
C GLU A 63 -6.34 -2.09 -4.93
N ARG A 64 -6.07 -3.30 -4.42
CA ARG A 64 -7.04 -4.08 -3.62
C ARG A 64 -7.43 -3.38 -2.32
N ARG A 65 -6.49 -2.72 -1.64
CA ARG A 65 -6.76 -1.99 -0.38
C ARG A 65 -7.58 -0.73 -0.62
N VAL A 66 -7.30 -0.02 -1.71
CA VAL A 66 -8.04 1.18 -2.12
C VAL A 66 -9.44 0.78 -2.60
N SER A 67 -9.55 -0.24 -3.45
CA SER A 67 -10.84 -0.73 -3.97
C SER A 67 -11.68 -1.46 -2.90
N GLY A 68 -11.04 -2.04 -1.89
CA GLY A 68 -11.70 -2.70 -0.76
C GLY A 68 -12.33 -1.74 0.24
N SER A 69 -12.01 -0.44 0.16
CA SER A 69 -12.65 0.61 0.97
C SER A 69 -14.03 1.01 0.45
N ASP A 70 -14.26 0.90 -0.87
CA ASP A 70 -15.53 1.30 -1.51
C ASP A 70 -16.68 0.34 -1.23
N ALA A 71 -16.43 -0.98 -1.09
CA ALA A 71 -17.54 -1.93 -0.95
C ALA A 71 -18.35 -1.74 0.35
N ALA A 72 -17.73 -1.20 1.40
CA ALA A 72 -18.41 -0.90 2.67
C ALA A 72 -19.07 0.49 2.64
N GLU A 73 -18.43 1.48 2.01
CA GLU A 73 -18.97 2.84 1.86
C GLU A 73 -20.13 2.87 0.85
N ASP A 74 -20.02 2.20 -0.29
CA ASP A 74 -21.11 2.08 -1.28
C ASP A 74 -22.32 1.34 -0.71
N ALA A 75 -22.11 0.27 0.06
CA ALA A 75 -23.22 -0.44 0.71
C ALA A 75 -23.93 0.44 1.75
N PHE A 76 -23.18 1.26 2.49
CA PHE A 76 -23.73 2.22 3.44
C PHE A 76 -24.47 3.37 2.74
N ILE A 77 -23.91 3.94 1.68
CA ILE A 77 -24.53 5.01 0.89
C ILE A 77 -25.81 4.51 0.22
N HIS A 78 -25.81 3.28 -0.29
CA HIS A 78 -26.97 2.68 -0.94
C HIS A 78 -28.10 2.32 0.05
N ASP A 79 -27.75 1.87 1.27
CA ASP A 79 -28.71 1.67 2.38
C ASP A 79 -29.28 3.00 2.89
N LEU A 80 -28.45 4.04 3.01
CA LEU A 80 -28.87 5.38 3.40
C LEU A 80 -29.80 6.02 2.37
N ALA A 81 -29.48 5.90 1.08
CA ALA A 81 -30.31 6.40 -0.02
C ALA A 81 -31.69 5.71 -0.04
N ASN A 82 -31.75 4.41 0.20
CA ASN A 82 -33.01 3.67 0.30
C ASN A 82 -33.86 4.10 1.50
N LYS A 83 -33.23 4.42 2.65
CA LYS A 83 -33.94 4.90 3.85
C LYS A 83 -34.46 6.33 3.72
N LEU A 84 -33.80 7.19 2.94
CA LEU A 84 -34.22 8.58 2.71
C LEU A 84 -35.25 8.73 1.58
N ALA A 85 -35.36 7.73 0.70
CA ALA A 85 -36.38 7.68 -0.36
C ALA A 85 -37.71 7.06 0.09
N SER A 86 -37.79 6.63 1.36
CA SER A 86 -38.99 6.15 2.07
C SER A 86 -39.59 7.23 2.96
#